data_AF-A0A2A3LLK0-F1
#
_entry.id   AF-A0A2A3LLK0-F1
#
_cell.length_a   1.000
_cell.length_b   1.000
_cell.length_c   1.000
_cell.angle_alpha   90.00
_cell.angle_beta   90.00
_cell.angle_gamma   90.00
#
_symmetry.space_group_name_H-M   'P 1'
#
loop_
_entity.id
_entity.type
_entity.pdbx_description
1 polymer ?
#
loop_
_entity_poly.entity_id
_entity_poly.type
_entity_poly.pdbx_seq_one_letter_code
_entity_poly.pdbx_strand_id
1 'polypeptide(L)'
;MAIEAETPGPKPIKPTMQPFIGWAGDRTAGAVLVFAREPRAAKPVAFGLLMGWFDVEYTDVRVRRLREHTDWLLTHANPKMLAAGLAHGTDDVPGCSDCCQWHGPLAATGRCACCAQQRQVSAASELRA
;
A
#
# COMPACT_ATOMS: atom_id res chain seq x y z
N MET A 1 40.26 29.75 -26.93
CA MET A 1 39.13 28.83 -27.20
C MET A 1 38.67 28.32 -25.85
N ALA A 2 37.56 28.85 -25.34
CA ALA A 2 36.99 28.43 -24.06
C ALA A 2 36.09 27.22 -24.30
N ILE A 3 36.41 26.12 -23.62
CA ILE A 3 35.56 24.92 -23.55
C ILE A 3 34.53 25.18 -22.45
N GLU A 4 33.30 25.52 -22.86
CA GLU A 4 32.17 25.65 -21.96
C GLU A 4 31.82 24.27 -21.41
N ALA A 5 32.03 24.08 -20.11
CA ALA A 5 31.63 22.87 -19.42
C ALA A 5 30.09 22.83 -19.34
N GLU A 6 29.48 21.90 -20.08
CA GLU A 6 28.06 21.60 -19.96
C GLU A 6 27.73 21.26 -18.50
N THR A 7 26.93 22.11 -17.87
CA THR A 7 26.43 21.84 -16.52
C THR A 7 25.43 20.68 -16.64
N PRO A 8 25.61 19.57 -15.91
CA PRO A 8 24.65 18.47 -15.98
C PRO A 8 23.28 18.97 -15.53
N GLY A 9 22.31 18.95 -16.45
CA GLY A 9 20.94 19.36 -16.19
C GLY A 9 20.33 18.58 -15.01
N PRO A 10 19.28 19.13 -14.37
CA PRO A 10 18.65 18.49 -13.22
C PRO A 10 18.23 17.06 -13.59
N LYS A 11 18.77 16.08 -12.87
CA LYS A 11 18.33 14.68 -12.97
C LYS A 11 16.81 14.68 -12.78
N PRO A 12 16.05 13.94 -13.61
CA PRO A 12 14.60 13.91 -13.49
C PRO A 12 14.25 13.48 -12.06
N ILE A 13 13.66 14.40 -11.31
CA ILE A 13 13.11 14.12 -9.99
C ILE A 13 12.14 12.95 -10.23
N LYS A 14 12.33 11.82 -9.56
CA LYS A 14 11.29 10.78 -9.47
C LYS A 14 10.52 11.03 -8.19
N PRO A 15 9.33 11.69 -8.19
CA PRO A 15 8.52 11.76 -7.00
C PRO A 15 7.17 11.08 -7.26
N THR A 16 7.17 9.81 -7.64
CA THR A 16 5.97 9.01 -7.42
C THR A 16 6.17 8.27 -6.12
N MET A 17 5.55 8.80 -5.05
CA MET A 17 5.32 8.03 -3.84
C MET A 17 4.76 6.67 -4.24
N GLN A 18 5.25 5.64 -3.58
CA GLN A 18 4.87 4.27 -3.83
C GLN A 18 4.12 3.75 -2.60
N PRO A 19 3.06 2.97 -2.79
CA PRO A 19 2.42 2.27 -1.70
C PRO A 19 3.28 1.08 -1.26
N PHE A 20 3.41 0.93 0.05
CA PHE A 20 4.06 -0.15 0.74
C PHE A 20 3.08 -0.73 1.75
N ILE A 21 3.10 -2.04 1.92
CA ILE A 21 2.47 -2.69 3.06
C ILE A 21 3.52 -2.86 4.15
N GLY A 22 3.19 -2.42 5.36
CA GLY A 22 3.97 -2.63 6.58
C GLY A 22 3.24 -3.58 7.51
N TRP A 23 3.96 -4.53 8.12
CA TRP A 23 3.38 -5.46 9.10
C TRP A 23 4.45 -5.89 10.10
N ALA A 24 4.02 -6.37 11.27
CA ALA A 24 4.87 -6.94 12.30
C ALA A 24 4.42 -8.39 12.57
N GLY A 25 5.37 -9.32 12.66
CA GLY A 25 5.03 -10.75 12.80
C GLY A 25 4.30 -11.29 11.56
N ASP A 26 3.06 -11.77 11.74
CA ASP A 26 2.21 -12.25 10.65
C ASP A 26 1.40 -11.11 10.03
N ARG A 27 1.45 -11.03 8.70
CA ARG A 27 0.67 -10.07 7.90
C ARG A 27 -0.84 -10.23 8.12
N THR A 28 -1.31 -11.43 8.46
CA THR A 28 -2.75 -11.68 8.70
C THR A 28 -3.25 -11.09 10.02
N ALA A 29 -2.35 -10.85 10.98
CA ALA A 29 -2.68 -10.28 12.28
C ALA A 29 -2.90 -8.76 12.23
N GLY A 30 -2.38 -8.09 11.20
CA GLY A 30 -2.53 -6.66 11.01
C GLY A 30 -1.47 -6.10 10.06
N ALA A 31 -1.88 -5.15 9.23
CA ALA A 31 -0.98 -4.46 8.32
C ALA A 31 -1.42 -3.01 8.10
N VAL A 32 -0.44 -2.15 7.83
CA VAL A 32 -0.63 -0.72 7.55
C VAL A 32 -0.22 -0.40 6.11
N LEU A 33 -0.90 0.56 5.49
CA LEU A 33 -0.54 1.09 4.18
C LEU A 33 0.38 2.30 4.38
N VAL A 34 1.53 2.31 3.71
CA VAL A 34 2.53 3.36 3.83
C VAL A 34 2.87 3.90 2.46
N PHE A 35 2.88 5.22 2.32
CA PHE A 35 3.29 5.93 1.12
C PHE A 35 4.67 6.52 1.34
N ALA A 36 5.63 6.08 0.55
CA ALA A 36 7.01 6.55 0.63
C ALA A 36 7.70 6.48 -0.74
N ARG A 37 8.83 7.19 -0.91
CA ARG A 37 9.62 7.10 -2.15
C ARG A 37 10.37 5.77 -2.27
N GLU A 38 10.72 5.17 -1.13
CA GLU A 38 11.55 3.98 -1.06
C GLU A 38 11.26 3.15 0.21
N PRO A 39 11.62 1.85 0.23
CA PRO A 39 11.36 0.99 1.38
C PRO A 39 11.99 1.49 2.69
N ARG A 40 13.17 2.13 2.61
CA ARG A 40 13.89 2.66 3.77
C ARG A 40 13.11 3.75 4.48
N ALA A 41 12.40 4.59 3.74
CA ALA A 41 11.52 5.61 4.29
C ALA A 41 10.16 5.05 4.76
N ALA A 42 9.71 3.92 4.20
CA ALA A 42 8.45 3.29 4.59
C ALA A 42 8.52 2.60 5.97
N LYS A 43 9.63 1.95 6.28
CA LYS A 43 9.80 1.17 7.52
C LYS A 43 9.57 1.95 8.82
N PRO A 44 10.17 3.15 9.04
CA PRO A 44 9.92 3.90 10.28
C PRO A 44 8.47 4.38 10.42
N VAL A 45 7.80 4.70 9.31
CA VAL A 45 6.37 5.07 9.31
C VAL A 45 5.50 3.87 9.68
N ALA A 46 5.75 2.71 9.07
CA ALA A 46 5.05 1.47 9.41
C ALA A 46 5.23 1.12 10.89
N PHE A 47 6.45 1.22 11.40
CA PHE A 47 6.75 0.97 12.81
C PHE A 47 5.97 1.91 13.73
N GLY A 48 5.98 3.22 13.45
CA GLY A 48 5.24 4.19 14.26
C GLY A 48 3.74 3.91 14.35
N LEU A 49 3.12 3.47 13.25
CA LEU A 49 1.70 3.11 13.23
C LEU A 49 1.44 1.79 13.97
N LEU A 50 2.22 0.75 13.70
CA LEU A 50 2.04 -0.58 14.29
C LEU A 50 2.29 -0.59 15.81
N MET A 51 3.23 0.23 16.29
CA MET A 51 3.47 0.42 17.72
C MET A 51 2.29 1.09 18.45
N GLY A 52 1.39 1.76 17.72
CA GLY A 52 0.17 2.33 18.29
C GLY A 52 -0.97 1.32 18.48
N TRP A 53 -0.87 0.12 17.91
CA TRP A 53 -1.94 -0.89 17.97
C TRP A 53 -1.72 -1.96 19.02
N PHE A 54 -0.47 -2.31 19.28
CA PHE A 54 -0.11 -3.42 20.16
C PHE A 54 0.77 -2.89 21.29
N ASP A 55 0.39 -3.16 22.53
CA ASP A 55 1.14 -2.76 23.72
C ASP A 55 2.51 -3.46 23.88
N VAL A 56 2.95 -4.35 22.96
CA VAL A 56 4.15 -5.17 23.20
C VAL A 56 4.88 -5.78 21.97
N GLU A 57 6.21 -5.83 22.13
CA GLU A 57 7.25 -6.78 21.69
C GLU A 57 7.61 -7.02 20.21
N TYR A 58 6.79 -6.65 19.23
CA TYR A 58 7.17 -6.92 17.84
C TYR A 58 8.19 -5.90 17.28
N THR A 59 9.47 -6.27 17.34
CA THR A 59 10.58 -5.44 16.83
C THR A 59 10.86 -5.60 15.33
N ASP A 60 10.43 -6.72 14.71
CA ASP A 60 10.69 -6.99 13.28
C ASP A 60 9.55 -6.50 12.37
N VAL A 61 9.50 -5.18 12.15
CA VAL A 61 8.62 -4.60 11.13
C VAL A 61 9.18 -4.84 9.74
N ARG A 62 8.35 -5.43 8.89
CA ARG A 62 8.66 -5.70 7.48
C ARG A 62 7.86 -4.74 6.61
N VAL A 63 8.46 -4.33 5.50
CA VAL A 63 7.80 -3.52 4.48
C VAL A 63 8.00 -4.13 3.10
N ARG A 64 6.96 -4.10 2.28
CA ARG A 64 7.01 -4.56 0.89
C ARG A 64 6.25 -3.59 0.00
N ARG A 65 6.83 -3.24 -1.15
CA ARG A 65 6.14 -2.41 -2.15
C ARG A 65 4.93 -3.16 -2.71
N LEU A 66 3.79 -2.50 -2.72
CA LEU A 66 2.61 -2.95 -3.47
C LEU A 66 2.77 -2.45 -4.90
N ARG A 67 2.75 -3.37 -5.87
CA ARG A 67 2.92 -3.04 -7.29
C ARG A 67 1.58 -2.97 -8.02
N GLU A 68 0.63 -3.77 -7.56
CA GLU A 68 -0.71 -3.87 -8.12
C GLU A 68 -1.62 -2.80 -7.52
N HIS A 69 -2.57 -2.31 -8.32
CA HIS A 69 -3.57 -1.32 -7.91
C HIS A 69 -2.99 -0.05 -7.28
N THR A 70 -1.79 0.34 -7.69
CA THR A 70 -1.06 1.51 -7.15
C THR A 70 -1.91 2.78 -7.21
N ASP A 71 -2.59 3.03 -8.33
CA ASP A 71 -3.40 4.23 -8.52
C ASP A 71 -4.57 4.28 -7.53
N TRP A 72 -5.24 3.15 -7.30
CA TRP A 72 -6.29 3.05 -6.29
C TRP A 72 -5.75 3.22 -4.88
N LEU A 73 -4.64 2.56 -4.53
CA LEU A 73 -4.01 2.71 -3.21
C LEU A 73 -3.62 4.16 -2.93
N LEU A 74 -3.13 4.89 -3.93
CA LEU A 74 -2.77 6.31 -3.79
C LEU A 74 -3.97 7.22 -3.51
N THR A 75 -5.21 6.81 -3.81
CA THR A 75 -6.41 7.58 -3.43
C THR A 75 -6.63 7.64 -1.92
N HIS A 76 -6.02 6.71 -1.16
CA HIS A 76 -6.05 6.69 0.30
C HIS A 76 -4.90 7.48 0.94
N ALA A 77 -4.00 8.06 0.13
CA ALA A 77 -2.89 8.88 0.63
C ALA A 77 -3.40 10.23 1.15
N ASN A 78 -2.73 10.78 2.16
CA ASN A 78 -3.03 12.12 2.63
C ASN A 78 -2.56 13.14 1.57
N PRO A 79 -3.47 13.95 0.98
CA PRO A 79 -3.10 14.84 -0.12
C PRO A 79 -2.03 15.87 0.24
N LYS A 80 -2.02 16.36 1.48
CA LYS A 80 -1.03 17.34 1.96
C LYS A 80 0.36 16.72 2.03
N MET A 81 0.45 15.52 2.57
CA MET A 81 1.72 14.79 2.70
C MET A 81 2.23 14.32 1.34
N LEU A 82 1.33 13.91 0.45
CA LEU A 82 1.63 13.52 -0.92
C LEU A 82 2.22 14.71 -1.71
N ALA A 83 1.57 15.88 -1.65
CA ALA A 83 2.05 17.11 -2.28
C ALA A 83 3.40 17.58 -1.72
N ALA A 84 3.62 17.42 -0.41
CA ALA A 84 4.90 17.73 0.24
C ALA A 84 5.98 16.66 -0.01
N GLY A 85 5.65 15.52 -0.61
CA GLY A 85 6.58 14.42 -0.81
C GLY A 85 7.06 13.76 0.49
N LEU A 86 6.25 13.84 1.56
CA LEU A 86 6.55 13.33 2.89
C LEU A 86 5.99 11.93 3.10
N ALA A 87 6.82 11.03 3.63
CA ALA A 87 6.38 9.67 3.93
C ALA A 87 5.32 9.68 5.04
N HIS A 88 4.27 8.90 4.85
CA HIS A 88 3.13 8.81 5.76
C HIS A 88 2.40 7.49 5.54
N GLY A 89 1.55 7.09 6.47
CA GLY A 89 0.76 5.88 6.33
C GLY A 89 -0.63 6.06 6.87
N THR A 90 -1.47 5.07 6.60
CA THR A 90 -2.85 4.98 7.02
C THR A 90 -3.19 3.52 7.25
N ASP A 91 -4.12 3.30 8.15
CA ASP A 91 -4.72 2.01 8.46
C ASP A 91 -6.21 1.93 8.14
N ASP A 92 -6.80 3.06 7.81
CA ASP A 92 -8.17 3.19 7.35
C ASP A 92 -8.27 2.90 5.84
N VAL A 93 -7.78 1.73 5.44
CA VAL A 93 -7.90 1.24 4.06
C VAL A 93 -8.94 0.13 4.03
N PRO A 94 -10.02 0.29 3.25
CA PRO A 94 -11.07 -0.71 3.20
C PRO A 94 -10.52 -2.04 2.67
N GLY A 95 -10.57 -3.07 3.51
CA GLY A 95 -10.26 -4.44 3.15
C GLY A 95 -11.45 -5.15 2.52
N CYS A 96 -11.18 -6.16 1.67
CA CYS A 96 -12.23 -7.05 1.19
C CYS A 96 -12.94 -7.74 2.37
N SER A 97 -14.27 -7.75 2.39
CA SER A 97 -15.06 -8.37 3.46
C SER A 97 -14.83 -9.88 3.61
N ASP A 98 -14.35 -10.56 2.56
CA ASP A 98 -14.18 -12.01 2.56
C ASP A 98 -12.74 -12.43 2.89
N CYS A 99 -11.74 -11.77 2.28
CA CYS A 99 -10.34 -12.17 2.44
C CYS A 99 -9.49 -11.17 3.25
N CYS A 100 -10.07 -10.05 3.67
CA CYS A 100 -9.42 -8.97 4.41
C CYS A 100 -8.17 -8.36 3.72
N GLN A 101 -7.97 -8.63 2.42
CA GLN A 101 -6.83 -8.14 1.66
C GLN A 101 -7.17 -6.86 0.87
N TRP A 102 -6.13 -6.11 0.52
CA TRP A 102 -6.18 -4.94 -0.36
C TRP A 102 -5.86 -5.33 -1.82
N HIS A 103 -6.84 -5.86 -2.52
CA HIS A 103 -6.73 -6.31 -3.93
C HIS A 103 -7.27 -5.28 -4.94
N GLY A 104 -7.13 -3.99 -4.64
CA GLY A 104 -7.70 -2.93 -5.49
C GLY A 104 -9.10 -2.49 -5.06
N PRO A 105 -9.77 -1.70 -5.91
CA PRO A 105 -11.10 -1.17 -5.64
C PRO A 105 -12.09 -2.27 -5.27
N LEU A 106 -12.85 -2.04 -4.19
CA LEU A 106 -13.92 -2.93 -3.78
C LEU A 106 -15.19 -2.62 -4.57
N ALA A 107 -15.95 -3.66 -4.89
CA ALA A 107 -17.31 -3.51 -5.38
C ALA A 107 -18.20 -2.89 -4.28
N ALA A 108 -19.40 -2.43 -4.65
CA ALA A 108 -20.40 -1.91 -3.70
C ALA A 108 -20.75 -2.91 -2.58
N THR A 109 -20.50 -4.20 -2.80
CA THR A 109 -20.68 -5.28 -1.82
C THR A 109 -19.55 -5.38 -0.78
N GLY A 110 -18.53 -4.51 -0.86
CA GLY A 110 -17.34 -4.57 0.01
C GLY A 110 -16.35 -5.67 -0.35
N ARG A 111 -16.47 -6.29 -1.54
CA ARG A 111 -15.64 -7.43 -1.97
C ARG A 111 -14.67 -7.06 -3.07
N CYS A 112 -13.52 -7.72 -3.10
CA CYS A 112 -12.59 -7.63 -4.23
C CYS A 112 -13.08 -8.47 -5.42
N ALA A 113 -12.55 -8.15 -6.62
CA ALA A 113 -12.90 -8.84 -7.85
C ALA A 113 -12.66 -10.36 -7.78
N CYS A 114 -11.57 -10.80 -7.12
CA CYS A 114 -11.25 -12.22 -6.97
C CYS A 114 -12.31 -12.98 -6.17
N CYS A 115 -12.67 -12.49 -4.99
CA CYS A 115 -13.70 -13.12 -4.15
C CYS A 115 -15.10 -13.03 -4.79
N ALA A 116 -15.40 -11.94 -5.49
CA ALA A 116 -16.64 -11.81 -6.25
C ALA A 116 -16.73 -12.86 -7.38
N GLN A 117 -15.64 -13.12 -8.10
CA GLN A 117 -15.59 -14.08 -9.19
C GLN A 117 -15.72 -15.54 -8.69
N GLN A 118 -15.05 -15.89 -7.60
CA GLN A 118 -15.12 -17.25 -7.03
C GLN A 118 -16.57 -17.64 -6.69
N ARG A 119 -17.36 -16.73 -6.14
CA ARG A 119 -18.78 -17.00 -5.83
C ARG A 119 -19.64 -17.23 -7.06
N GLN A 120 -19.41 -16.52 -8.15
CA GLN A 120 -20.18 -16.71 -9.38
C GLN A 120 -19.95 -18.10 -9.97
N VAL A 121 -18.72 -18.60 -9.87
CA VAL A 121 -18.37 -19.97 -10.29
C VAL A 121 -19.05 -21.01 -9.38
N SER A 122 -19.02 -20.81 -8.06
CA SER A 122 -19.69 -21.71 -7.11
C SER A 122 -21.21 -21.77 -7.32
N ALA A 123 -21.86 -20.62 -7.45
CA ALA A 123 -23.31 -20.56 -7.69
C ALA A 123 -23.70 -21.20 -9.04
N ALA A 124 -22.88 -21.02 -10.08
CA ALA A 124 -23.11 -21.66 -11.38
C ALA A 124 -22.88 -23.18 -11.36
N SER A 125 -22.02 -23.69 -10.48
CA SER A 125 -21.83 -25.14 -10.28
C SER A 125 -22.97 -25.77 -9.49
N GLU A 126 -23.57 -25.06 -8.54
CA GLU A 126 -24.71 -25.55 -7.75
C GLU A 126 -26.00 -25.61 -8.56
N LEU A 127 -26.19 -24.74 -9.55
CA LEU A 127 -27.32 -24.79 -10.48
C LEU A 127 -27.20 -25.88 -11.57
N ARG A 128 -26.04 -26.52 -11.67
CA ARG A 128 -25.77 -27.61 -12.63
C ARG A 128 -25.73 -29.00 -11.98
N ALA A 129 -25.92 -29.08 -10.67
CA ALA A 129 -26.08 -30.31 -9.90
C ALA A 129 -27.58 -30.56 -9.63
#